data_AF-A0A645BVB0-F1
#
_entry.id   AF-A0A645BVB0-F1
#
_cell.length_a   1.000
_cell.length_b   1.000
_cell.length_c   1.000
_cell.angle_alpha   90.00
_cell.angle_beta   90.00
_cell.angle_gamma   90.00
#
_symmetry.space_group_name_H-M   'P 1'
#
loop_
_entity.id
_entity.type
_entity.pdbx_description
1 polymer ?
#
loop_
_entity_poly.entity_id
_entity_poly.type
_entity_poly.pdbx_seq_one_letter_code
_entity_poly.pdbx_strand_id
1 'polypeptide(L)'
;MGFRGYNGQTKAETYPEFYEKLKNLKVSICPLNKKGYIPKKVQTFNNSVGYASKEEGGNLIVKEQWLENPKWEIAFLVDDPQSENLAERILESRFEFLPYLGKNDHTAVIENVEEVELEAETKRENLRVYGLFPANQGSLSEDSARRPFGREVPYKYQERLPVALEPACNQYVTQAMIDTNQRVSLTDAASVFRLEERHYVFF
;
A
#
# COMPACT_ATOMS: atom_id res chain seq x y z
N MET A 1 -11.19 -12.34 5.48
CA MET A 1 -10.58 -13.57 6.03
C MET A 1 -10.78 -13.74 7.53
N GLY A 2 -10.88 -12.66 8.32
CA GLY A 2 -11.23 -12.80 9.75
C GLY A 2 -10.08 -13.20 10.68
N PHE A 3 -8.82 -13.09 10.22
CA PHE A 3 -7.64 -13.38 11.04
C PHE A 3 -7.57 -12.49 12.28
N ARG A 4 -7.07 -13.02 13.39
CA ARG A 4 -6.94 -12.26 14.64
C ARG A 4 -5.93 -11.12 14.49
N GLY A 5 -6.36 -9.94 14.94
CA GLY A 5 -5.51 -8.76 15.08
C GLY A 5 -4.74 -8.74 16.40
N TYR A 6 -4.11 -7.60 16.70
CA TYR A 6 -3.31 -7.39 17.91
C TYR A 6 -4.04 -7.74 19.21
N ASN A 7 -5.34 -7.46 19.32
CA ASN A 7 -6.13 -7.79 20.53
C ASN A 7 -6.25 -9.30 20.78
N GLY A 8 -6.06 -10.13 19.75
CA GLY A 8 -6.09 -11.58 19.84
C GLY A 8 -4.70 -12.22 19.98
N GLN A 9 -3.63 -11.42 20.03
CA GLN A 9 -2.25 -11.87 20.15
C GLN A 9 -1.92 -12.22 21.61
N THR A 10 -1.32 -13.38 21.81
CA THR A 10 -0.83 -13.86 23.11
C THR A 10 0.66 -13.56 23.28
N LYS A 11 1.16 -13.59 24.53
CA LYS A 11 2.58 -13.37 24.82
C LYS A 11 3.54 -14.40 24.19
N ALA A 12 3.01 -15.54 23.73
CA ALA A 12 3.80 -16.58 23.06
C ALA A 12 3.94 -16.34 21.56
N GLU A 13 3.08 -15.50 20.96
CA GLU A 13 3.07 -15.21 19.52
C GLU A 13 3.92 -13.96 19.24
N THR A 14 4.91 -14.08 18.35
CA THR A 14 5.76 -12.94 17.95
C THR A 14 5.00 -11.88 17.17
N TYR A 15 4.02 -12.27 16.37
CA TYR A 15 3.22 -11.36 15.55
C TYR A 15 1.73 -11.72 15.65
N PRO A 16 0.82 -10.77 15.33
CA PRO A 16 -0.58 -11.07 15.11
C PRO A 16 -0.78 -12.10 13.99
N GLU A 17 -1.86 -12.86 14.08
CA GLU A 17 -2.18 -13.93 13.11
C GLU A 17 -2.26 -13.42 11.67
N PHE A 18 -2.89 -12.27 11.43
CA PHE A 18 -3.00 -11.71 10.08
C PHE A 18 -1.63 -11.48 9.43
N TYR A 19 -0.65 -11.02 10.23
CA TYR A 19 0.67 -10.70 9.72
C TYR A 19 1.45 -11.98 9.47
N GLU A 20 1.42 -12.96 10.36
CA GLU A 20 2.06 -14.26 10.12
C GLU A 20 1.58 -14.92 8.83
N LYS A 21 0.27 -14.86 8.56
CA LYS A 21 -0.34 -15.48 7.39
C LYS A 21 -0.05 -14.72 6.09
N LEU A 22 0.11 -13.39 6.14
CA LEU A 22 0.13 -12.54 4.95
C LEU A 22 1.45 -11.80 4.70
N LYS A 23 2.43 -11.85 5.61
CA LYS A 23 3.72 -11.12 5.48
C LYS A 23 4.52 -11.45 4.21
N ASN A 24 4.26 -12.60 3.60
CA ASN A 24 4.93 -13.04 2.37
C ASN A 24 4.15 -12.68 1.10
N LEU A 25 2.90 -12.21 1.23
CA LEU A 25 2.08 -11.81 0.10
C LEU A 25 2.76 -10.67 -0.66
N LYS A 26 3.08 -10.92 -1.92
CA LYS A 26 3.72 -9.94 -2.79
C LYS A 26 2.67 -9.04 -3.39
N VAL A 27 2.82 -7.73 -3.18
CA VAL A 27 1.85 -6.73 -3.63
C VAL A 27 2.49 -5.67 -4.51
N SER A 28 1.70 -5.12 -5.44
CA SER A 28 2.00 -3.92 -6.19
C SER A 28 0.91 -2.89 -5.95
N ILE A 29 1.29 -1.67 -5.55
CA ILE A 29 0.35 -0.62 -5.15
C ILE A 29 0.53 0.58 -6.08
N CYS A 30 -0.52 0.94 -6.82
CA CYS A 30 -0.50 1.97 -7.83
C CYS A 30 -1.44 3.13 -7.44
N PRO A 31 -0.92 4.24 -6.89
CA PRO A 31 -1.74 5.40 -6.61
C PRO A 31 -2.34 6.00 -7.89
N LEU A 32 -3.65 6.20 -7.93
CA LEU A 32 -4.35 6.74 -9.09
C LEU A 32 -4.58 8.26 -8.98
N ASN A 33 -4.15 8.88 -7.88
CA ASN A 33 -4.16 10.32 -7.69
C ASN A 33 -3.04 10.98 -8.52
N LYS A 34 -3.24 12.24 -8.90
CA LYS A 34 -2.32 12.96 -9.79
C LYS A 34 -0.92 13.02 -9.17
N LYS A 35 0.09 12.50 -9.89
CA LYS A 35 1.50 12.45 -9.48
C LYS A 35 1.75 11.67 -8.17
N GLY A 36 0.90 10.67 -7.89
CA GLY A 36 0.98 9.86 -6.67
C GLY A 36 0.61 10.58 -5.37
N TYR A 37 0.32 11.89 -5.43
CA TYR A 37 0.05 12.71 -4.25
C TYR A 37 -1.42 12.62 -3.84
N ILE A 38 -1.65 12.27 -2.57
CA ILE A 38 -2.98 12.22 -1.96
C ILE A 38 -3.10 13.37 -0.95
N PRO A 39 -4.04 14.31 -1.13
CA PRO A 39 -4.22 15.42 -0.19
C PRO A 39 -4.57 14.93 1.22
N LYS A 40 -4.13 15.69 2.22
CA LYS A 40 -4.32 15.39 3.65
C LYS A 40 -5.20 16.47 4.27
N LYS A 41 -6.21 16.07 5.04
CA LYS A 41 -7.10 16.96 5.80
C LYS A 41 -6.97 16.68 7.29
N VAL A 42 -6.80 17.73 8.09
CA VAL A 42 -6.79 17.62 9.56
C VAL A 42 -8.21 17.81 10.09
N GLN A 43 -8.70 16.82 10.83
CA GLN A 43 -9.96 16.87 11.56
C GLN A 43 -9.68 16.98 13.05
N THR A 44 -10.40 17.87 13.73
CA THR A 44 -10.29 18.03 15.19
C THR A 44 -11.62 17.66 15.81
N PHE A 45 -11.59 16.67 16.68
CA PHE A 45 -12.73 16.22 17.46
C PHE A 45 -12.55 16.67 18.90
N ASN A 46 -13.66 17.03 19.53
CA ASN A 46 -13.68 17.36 20.93
C ASN A 46 -14.53 16.35 21.68
N ASN A 47 -13.89 15.53 22.52
CA ASN A 47 -14.59 14.58 23.37
C ASN A 47 -14.78 15.18 24.76
N SER A 48 -15.95 15.77 24.96
CA SER A 48 -16.39 16.41 26.19
C SER A 48 -17.22 15.49 27.11
N VAL A 49 -17.43 14.21 26.77
CA VAL A 49 -18.35 13.31 27.49
C VAL A 49 -17.75 12.69 28.78
N GLY A 50 -16.70 13.27 29.36
CA GLY A 50 -16.26 13.01 30.75
C GLY A 50 -15.65 11.64 31.05
N TYR A 51 -15.80 10.62 30.20
CA TYR A 51 -15.26 9.27 30.44
C TYR A 51 -13.73 9.22 30.55
N ALA A 52 -13.02 10.16 29.93
CA ALA A 52 -11.56 10.27 30.03
C ALA A 52 -11.09 10.97 31.32
N SER A 53 -12.01 11.52 32.13
CA SER A 53 -11.68 12.51 33.17
C SER A 53 -11.86 12.03 34.60
N LYS A 54 -12.40 10.84 34.88
CA LYS A 54 -12.79 10.44 36.25
C LYS A 54 -13.53 11.56 37.01
N GLU A 55 -14.40 12.30 36.32
CA GLU A 55 -15.18 13.45 36.84
C GLU A 55 -14.40 14.76 37.14
N GLU A 56 -13.13 14.92 36.77
CA GLU A 56 -12.36 16.18 36.92
C GLU A 56 -12.58 17.25 35.80
N GLY A 57 -13.57 17.09 34.91
CA GLY A 57 -13.89 18.10 33.88
C GLY A 57 -12.87 18.26 32.75
N GLY A 58 -11.98 17.30 32.54
CA GLY A 58 -10.99 17.28 31.45
C GLY A 58 -11.63 17.03 30.08
N ASN A 59 -11.23 17.84 29.09
CA ASN A 59 -11.72 17.79 27.72
C ASN A 59 -10.66 17.18 26.78
N LEU A 60 -10.96 16.07 26.11
CA LEU A 60 -10.00 15.39 25.22
C LEU A 60 -10.16 15.92 23.79
N ILE A 61 -9.17 16.68 23.33
CA ILE A 61 -9.09 17.14 21.93
C ILE A 61 -8.26 16.14 21.13
N VAL A 62 -8.91 15.46 20.18
CA VAL A 62 -8.26 14.52 19.27
C VAL A 62 -8.08 15.20 17.91
N LYS A 63 -6.84 15.25 17.41
CA LYS A 63 -6.55 15.72 16.05
C LYS A 63 -6.12 14.55 15.18
N GLU A 64 -6.81 14.38 14.07
CA GLU A 64 -6.59 13.28 13.12
C GLU A 64 -6.27 13.83 11.75
N GLN A 65 -5.48 13.09 10.99
CA GLN A 65 -5.18 13.42 9.60
C GLN A 65 -5.78 12.34 8.70
N TRP A 66 -6.65 12.76 7.79
CA TRP A 66 -7.32 11.89 6.83
C TRP A 66 -6.74 12.12 5.43
N LEU A 67 -6.78 11.09 4.59
CA LEU A 67 -6.51 11.21 3.16
C LEU A 67 -7.81 11.59 2.45
N GLU A 68 -7.75 12.57 1.55
CA GLU A 68 -8.92 13.01 0.78
C GLU A 68 -8.99 12.30 -0.58
N ASN A 69 -10.10 11.59 -0.81
CA ASN A 69 -10.36 10.81 -2.02
C ASN A 69 -9.16 9.95 -2.45
N PRO A 70 -8.59 9.13 -1.53
CA PRO A 70 -7.53 8.23 -1.90
C PRO A 70 -8.06 7.16 -2.85
N LYS A 71 -7.26 6.79 -3.85
CA LYS A 71 -7.59 5.73 -4.80
C LYS A 71 -6.34 5.01 -5.27
N TRP A 72 -6.43 3.69 -5.32
CA TRP A 72 -5.34 2.81 -5.73
C TRP A 72 -5.86 1.71 -6.64
N GLU A 73 -5.00 1.28 -7.55
CA GLU A 73 -5.05 -0.06 -8.13
C GLU A 73 -4.06 -0.92 -7.34
N ILE A 74 -4.50 -2.07 -6.86
CA ILE A 74 -3.69 -2.97 -6.03
C ILE A 74 -3.69 -4.33 -6.72
N ALA A 75 -2.50 -4.84 -7.02
CA ALA A 75 -2.30 -6.20 -7.49
C ALA A 75 -1.56 -7.01 -6.42
N PHE A 76 -1.80 -8.31 -6.36
CA PHE A 76 -1.01 -9.25 -5.57
C PHE A 76 -0.80 -10.55 -6.35
N LEU A 77 0.30 -11.23 -6.09
CA LEU A 77 0.57 -12.52 -6.72
C LEU A 77 -0.25 -13.62 -6.05
N VAL A 78 -0.83 -14.49 -6.86
CA VAL A 78 -1.54 -15.69 -6.42
C VAL A 78 -0.62 -16.89 -6.67
N ASP A 79 0.15 -17.27 -5.66
CA ASP A 79 1.21 -18.29 -5.74
C ASP A 79 1.20 -19.29 -4.58
N ASP A 80 0.23 -19.18 -3.66
CA ASP A 80 0.09 -20.05 -2.51
C ASP A 80 -1.39 -20.18 -2.06
N PRO A 81 -1.74 -21.19 -1.25
CA PRO A 81 -3.13 -21.40 -0.82
C PRO A 81 -3.75 -20.23 -0.04
N GLN A 82 -2.96 -19.38 0.64
CA GLN A 82 -3.48 -18.19 1.32
C GLN A 82 -3.82 -17.08 0.32
N SER A 83 -2.97 -16.82 -0.68
CA SER A 83 -3.25 -15.84 -1.73
C SER A 83 -4.41 -16.29 -2.63
N GLU A 84 -4.53 -17.58 -2.94
CA GLU A 84 -5.70 -18.16 -3.62
C GLU A 84 -7.00 -17.90 -2.84
N ASN A 85 -7.01 -18.22 -1.53
CA ASN A 85 -8.20 -17.98 -0.71
C ASN A 85 -8.58 -16.49 -0.61
N LEU A 86 -7.57 -15.62 -0.59
CA LEU A 86 -7.79 -14.17 -0.60
C LEU A 86 -8.40 -13.71 -1.92
N ALA A 87 -7.87 -14.18 -3.06
CA ALA A 87 -8.36 -13.84 -4.40
C ALA A 87 -9.83 -14.25 -4.58
N GLU A 88 -10.18 -15.51 -4.28
CA GLU A 88 -11.57 -15.99 -4.37
C GLU A 88 -12.53 -15.11 -3.55
N ARG A 89 -12.13 -14.75 -2.32
CA ARG A 89 -12.97 -13.92 -1.45
C ARG A 89 -13.17 -12.51 -1.97
N ILE A 90 -12.15 -11.90 -2.59
CA ILE A 90 -12.29 -10.56 -3.16
C ILE A 90 -13.18 -10.63 -4.41
N LEU A 91 -12.97 -11.62 -5.28
CA LEU A 91 -13.79 -11.84 -6.49
C LEU A 91 -15.27 -12.07 -6.16
N GLU A 92 -15.54 -12.89 -5.14
CA GLU A 92 -16.91 -13.18 -4.69
C GLU A 92 -17.49 -12.12 -3.75
N SER A 93 -16.74 -11.05 -3.43
CA SER A 93 -17.12 -10.05 -2.41
C SER A 93 -17.49 -10.68 -1.05
N ARG A 94 -16.80 -11.77 -0.68
CA ARG A 94 -17.06 -12.59 0.51
C ARG A 94 -16.14 -12.21 1.66
N PHE A 95 -16.59 -11.26 2.48
CA PHE A 95 -15.83 -10.74 3.61
C PHE A 95 -16.43 -11.13 4.97
N GLU A 96 -15.57 -11.48 5.93
CA GLU A 96 -15.96 -11.70 7.34
C GLU A 96 -16.34 -10.36 8.01
N PHE A 97 -15.62 -9.30 7.66
CA PHE A 97 -15.81 -7.94 8.15
C PHE A 97 -15.82 -6.99 6.95
N LEU A 98 -16.56 -5.88 7.06
CA LEU A 98 -16.58 -4.85 6.03
C LEU A 98 -15.16 -4.24 5.86
N PRO A 99 -14.57 -4.27 4.66
CA PRO A 99 -13.28 -3.65 4.41
C PRO A 99 -13.31 -2.13 4.63
N TYR A 100 -12.26 -1.58 5.21
CA TYR A 100 -12.12 -0.14 5.47
C TYR A 100 -10.66 0.31 5.34
N LEU A 101 -10.45 1.60 5.11
CA LEU A 101 -9.15 2.23 4.93
C LEU A 101 -8.69 2.92 6.22
N GLY A 102 -7.87 2.23 7.01
CA GLY A 102 -7.28 2.74 8.26
C GLY A 102 -8.23 2.67 9.46
N LYS A 103 -9.41 3.28 9.37
CA LYS A 103 -10.45 3.25 10.42
C LYS A 103 -11.81 2.79 9.88
N ASN A 104 -12.64 2.25 10.76
CA ASN A 104 -13.97 1.73 10.43
C ASN A 104 -14.93 2.78 9.83
N ASP A 105 -14.74 4.07 10.14
CA ASP A 105 -15.50 5.18 9.54
C ASP A 105 -15.14 5.46 8.07
N HIS A 106 -14.17 4.74 7.51
CA HIS A 106 -13.68 4.89 6.14
C HIS A 106 -13.88 3.61 5.34
N THR A 107 -15.13 3.21 5.11
CA THR A 107 -15.47 2.03 4.31
C THR A 107 -14.75 2.05 2.96
N ALA A 108 -14.13 0.93 2.61
CA ALA A 108 -13.41 0.80 1.35
C ALA A 108 -14.41 0.47 0.23
N VAL A 109 -14.30 1.19 -0.88
CA VAL A 109 -14.98 0.86 -2.13
C VAL A 109 -14.04 0.00 -2.95
N ILE A 110 -14.45 -1.24 -3.22
CA ILE A 110 -13.68 -2.20 -4.01
C ILE A 110 -14.48 -2.45 -5.30
N GLU A 111 -13.91 -2.04 -6.42
CA GLU A 111 -14.53 -2.11 -7.74
C GLU A 111 -13.50 -2.60 -8.76
N ASN A 112 -13.96 -3.09 -9.91
CA ASN A 112 -13.11 -3.58 -11.01
C ASN A 112 -12.13 -4.68 -10.56
N VAL A 113 -12.64 -5.65 -9.80
CA VAL A 113 -11.85 -6.83 -9.41
C VAL A 113 -11.76 -7.78 -10.58
N GLU A 114 -10.55 -8.14 -10.97
CA GLU A 114 -10.27 -9.14 -11.99
C GLU A 114 -9.03 -9.97 -11.62
N GLU A 115 -9.00 -11.19 -12.12
CA GLU A 115 -7.81 -12.04 -12.11
C GLU A 115 -7.17 -11.98 -13.50
N VAL A 116 -5.89 -11.65 -13.55
CA VAL A 116 -5.14 -11.46 -14.80
C VAL A 116 -3.83 -12.22 -14.77
N GLU A 117 -3.43 -12.75 -15.92
CA GLU A 117 -2.12 -13.37 -16.08
C GLU A 117 -1.08 -12.28 -16.40
N LEU A 118 -0.02 -12.22 -15.60
CA LEU A 118 1.08 -11.29 -15.82
C LEU A 118 2.31 -12.01 -16.34
N GLU A 119 3.01 -11.39 -17.30
CA GLU A 119 4.26 -11.95 -17.82
C GLU A 119 5.45 -11.48 -16.99
N ALA A 120 6.37 -12.39 -16.66
CA ALA A 120 7.61 -12.00 -16.00
C ALA A 120 8.47 -11.09 -16.92
N GLU A 121 8.91 -9.95 -16.39
CA GLU A 121 9.76 -9.02 -17.14
C GLU A 121 11.25 -9.30 -16.85
N THR A 122 12.02 -9.46 -17.93
CA THR A 122 13.46 -9.70 -17.88
C THR A 122 14.27 -8.43 -18.09
N LYS A 123 13.71 -7.45 -18.81
CA LYS A 123 14.32 -6.15 -19.02
C LYS A 123 14.39 -5.40 -17.70
N ARG A 124 15.52 -4.74 -17.46
CA ARG A 124 15.76 -3.97 -16.24
C ARG A 124 15.89 -2.47 -16.47
N GLU A 125 16.21 -2.06 -17.69
CA GLU A 125 16.48 -0.65 -18.00
C GLU A 125 15.34 0.01 -18.78
N ASN A 126 15.23 1.34 -18.63
CA ASN A 126 14.31 2.16 -19.42
C ASN A 126 12.84 1.66 -19.35
N LEU A 127 12.43 1.20 -18.17
CA LEU A 127 11.07 0.70 -17.91
C LEU A 127 10.15 1.86 -17.50
N ARG A 128 8.86 1.73 -17.80
CA ARG A 128 7.83 2.59 -17.23
C ARG A 128 7.14 1.80 -16.13
N VAL A 129 7.60 2.00 -14.89
CA VAL A 129 6.98 1.39 -13.73
C VAL A 129 5.60 2.01 -13.52
N TYR A 130 4.61 1.15 -13.34
CA TYR A 130 3.25 1.53 -13.00
C TYR A 130 3.06 1.27 -11.51
N GLY A 131 3.01 2.36 -10.73
CA GLY A 131 2.88 2.31 -9.27
C GLY A 131 4.17 2.46 -8.49
N LEU A 132 4.09 2.12 -7.20
CA LEU A 132 5.19 2.28 -6.26
C LEU A 132 6.25 1.19 -6.45
N PHE A 133 7.53 1.58 -6.36
CA PHE A 133 8.64 0.64 -6.23
C PHE A 133 9.59 1.05 -5.09
N PRO A 134 10.28 0.09 -4.45
CA PRO A 134 11.26 0.42 -3.42
C PRO A 134 12.46 1.21 -3.96
N ALA A 135 12.85 2.28 -3.27
CA ALA A 135 13.91 3.18 -3.73
C ALA A 135 15.30 2.54 -3.85
N ASN A 136 15.54 1.42 -3.14
CA ASN A 136 16.77 0.63 -3.25
C ASN A 136 16.72 -0.41 -4.38
N GLN A 137 15.60 -0.54 -5.08
CA GLN A 137 15.40 -1.47 -6.19
C GLN A 137 15.35 -0.77 -7.55
N GLY A 138 15.49 0.56 -7.60
CA GLY A 138 15.52 1.27 -8.87
C GLY A 138 16.05 2.69 -8.81
N SER A 139 16.54 3.17 -9.95
CA SER A 139 17.01 4.54 -10.16
C SER A 139 16.37 5.15 -11.40
N LEU A 140 16.27 6.48 -11.43
CA LEU A 140 15.80 7.18 -12.63
C LEU A 140 16.86 7.08 -13.73
N SER A 141 16.47 6.68 -14.94
CA SER A 141 17.40 6.60 -16.07
C SER A 141 17.88 7.99 -16.49
N GLU A 142 19.18 8.14 -16.79
CA GLU A 142 19.80 9.43 -17.16
C GLU A 142 19.16 10.09 -18.41
N ASP A 143 18.66 9.28 -19.34
CA ASP A 143 18.00 9.75 -20.57
C ASP A 143 16.65 10.47 -20.34
N SER A 144 16.11 10.43 -19.12
CA SER A 144 14.87 11.13 -18.76
C SER A 144 14.97 12.65 -18.81
N ALA A 145 16.20 13.21 -18.84
CA ALA A 145 16.45 14.66 -18.84
C ALA A 145 16.21 15.34 -20.20
N ARG A 146 16.15 14.59 -21.31
CA ARG A 146 15.94 15.17 -22.65
C ARG A 146 14.45 15.35 -22.91
N ARG A 147 13.93 16.56 -22.67
CA ARG A 147 12.52 16.92 -22.93
C ARG A 147 12.21 16.96 -24.43
N PRO A 148 11.41 16.05 -25.00
CA PRO A 148 10.77 16.28 -26.28
C PRO A 148 9.58 17.22 -26.04
N PHE A 149 9.39 18.20 -26.92
CA PHE A 149 8.19 19.06 -26.89
C PHE A 149 6.92 18.18 -26.92
N GLY A 150 5.99 18.42 -25.98
CA GLY A 150 4.68 17.75 -25.94
C GLY A 150 4.53 16.53 -25.00
N ARG A 151 5.56 16.13 -24.22
CA ARG A 151 5.42 15.08 -23.19
C ARG A 151 4.93 15.61 -21.84
N GLU A 152 4.32 14.73 -21.04
CA GLU A 152 3.92 14.98 -19.65
C GLU A 152 5.07 15.55 -18.81
N VAL A 153 4.75 16.45 -17.88
CA VAL A 153 5.73 17.03 -16.95
C VAL A 153 6.29 15.90 -16.07
N PRO A 154 7.62 15.70 -16.02
CA PRO A 154 8.22 14.67 -15.18
C PRO A 154 7.92 14.95 -13.71
N TYR A 155 7.60 13.90 -12.95
CA TYR A 155 7.44 13.98 -11.51
C TYR A 155 8.14 12.80 -10.82
N LYS A 156 8.52 12.99 -9.56
CA LYS A 156 8.98 11.93 -8.67
C LYS A 156 8.33 12.14 -7.31
N TYR A 157 7.41 11.25 -6.95
CA TYR A 157 6.89 11.12 -5.61
C TYR A 157 7.80 10.19 -4.80
N GLN A 158 8.03 10.51 -3.53
CA GLN A 158 8.79 9.65 -2.62
C GLN A 158 8.30 9.82 -1.18
N GLU A 159 7.98 8.72 -0.51
CA GLU A 159 7.56 8.68 0.90
C GLU A 159 8.14 7.43 1.58
N ARG A 160 8.29 7.47 2.92
CA ARG A 160 8.62 6.27 3.69
C ARG A 160 7.34 5.56 4.11
N LEU A 161 7.15 4.34 3.62
CA LEU A 161 5.94 3.54 3.88
C LEU A 161 6.30 2.28 4.71
N PRO A 162 5.36 1.78 5.53
CA PRO A 162 5.55 0.51 6.26
C PRO A 162 5.59 -0.66 5.29
N VAL A 163 6.57 -1.56 5.48
CA VAL A 163 6.78 -2.76 4.63
C VAL A 163 6.85 -4.06 5.42
N ALA A 164 7.10 -3.97 6.73
CA ALA A 164 7.14 -5.12 7.63
C ALA A 164 6.86 -4.69 9.07
N LEU A 165 6.64 -5.67 9.94
CA LEU A 165 6.69 -5.52 11.40
C LEU A 165 8.00 -6.08 11.92
N GLU A 166 8.62 -5.41 12.87
CA GLU A 166 9.76 -5.96 13.60
C GLU A 166 9.30 -6.88 14.76
N PRO A 167 10.09 -7.89 15.16
CA PRO A 167 9.63 -8.96 16.03
C PRO A 167 9.51 -8.59 17.53
N ALA A 168 10.19 -7.54 18.01
CA ALA A 168 10.29 -7.26 19.43
C ALA A 168 9.06 -6.54 19.98
N CYS A 169 8.50 -5.59 19.24
CA CYS A 169 7.32 -4.82 19.63
C CYS A 169 6.32 -4.58 18.49
N ASN A 170 6.47 -5.28 17.37
CA ASN A 170 5.61 -5.17 16.19
C ASN A 170 5.47 -3.72 15.69
N GLN A 171 6.55 -2.93 15.80
CA GLN A 171 6.62 -1.62 15.16
C GLN A 171 6.85 -1.75 13.65
N TYR A 172 6.41 -0.75 12.91
CA TYR A 172 6.61 -0.74 11.46
C TYR A 172 8.08 -0.53 11.10
N VAL A 173 8.61 -1.48 10.33
CA VAL A 173 9.80 -1.26 9.51
C VAL A 173 9.35 -0.48 8.27
N THR A 174 9.99 0.65 8.03
CA THR A 174 9.64 1.53 6.89
C THR A 174 10.74 1.55 5.84
N GLN A 175 10.35 1.77 4.59
CA GLN A 175 11.25 1.89 3.44
C GLN A 175 10.81 3.04 2.54
N ALA A 176 11.77 3.68 1.87
CA ALA A 176 11.45 4.69 0.88
C ALA A 176 10.85 4.03 -0.37
N MET A 177 9.66 4.48 -0.75
CA MET A 177 8.93 4.04 -1.95
C MET A 177 8.83 5.21 -2.91
N ILE A 178 8.93 4.93 -4.22
CA ILE A 178 8.94 5.94 -5.28
C ILE A 178 7.80 5.66 -6.27
N ASP A 179 7.10 6.71 -6.69
CA ASP A 179 6.22 6.70 -7.87
C ASP A 179 6.68 7.81 -8.83
N THR A 180 6.72 7.53 -10.13
CA THR A 180 7.23 8.44 -11.15
C THR A 180 6.70 8.09 -12.53
N ASN A 181 6.48 9.10 -13.38
CA ASN A 181 6.25 8.88 -14.81
C ASN A 181 7.54 8.83 -15.64
N GLN A 182 8.71 8.95 -15.00
CA GLN A 182 10.00 8.87 -15.67
C GLN A 182 10.40 7.41 -15.88
N ARG A 183 11.36 7.20 -16.79
CA ARG A 183 11.91 5.88 -17.07
C ARG A 183 12.85 5.47 -15.92
N VAL A 184 12.74 4.21 -15.51
CA VAL A 184 13.42 3.63 -14.36
C VAL A 184 14.30 2.46 -14.82
N SER A 185 15.49 2.36 -14.24
CA SER A 185 16.30 1.16 -14.27
C SER A 185 16.17 0.44 -12.93
N LEU A 186 15.74 -0.81 -12.94
CA LEU A 186 15.51 -1.65 -11.77
C LEU A 186 16.70 -2.59 -11.53
N THR A 187 16.87 -3.05 -10.29
CA THR A 187 17.88 -4.06 -9.95
C THR A 187 17.38 -5.46 -10.30
N ASP A 188 18.30 -6.43 -10.42
CA ASP A 188 17.93 -7.84 -10.68
C ASP A 188 17.11 -8.48 -9.55
N ALA A 189 17.17 -7.90 -8.34
CA ALA A 189 16.38 -8.34 -7.20
C ALA A 189 14.92 -7.85 -7.24
N ALA A 190 14.57 -6.93 -8.16
CA ALA A 190 13.19 -6.46 -8.31
C ALA A 190 12.33 -7.57 -8.94
N SER A 191 11.20 -7.88 -8.28
CA SER A 191 10.17 -8.75 -8.84
C SER A 191 9.29 -7.91 -9.78
N VAL A 192 9.44 -8.10 -11.09
CA VAL A 192 8.79 -7.27 -12.10
C VAL A 192 7.97 -8.14 -13.02
N PHE A 193 6.72 -7.74 -13.17
CA PHE A 193 5.79 -8.36 -14.11
C PHE A 193 5.17 -7.29 -14.99
N ARG A 194 4.74 -7.67 -16.19
CA ARG A 194 4.11 -6.75 -17.14
C ARG A 194 2.72 -7.23 -17.54
N LEU A 195 1.85 -6.25 -17.72
CA LEU A 195 0.58 -6.38 -18.43
C LEU A 195 0.59 -5.33 -19.53
N GLU A 196 0.65 -5.78 -20.78
CA GLU A 196 0.86 -4.90 -21.94
C GLU A 196 2.14 -4.04 -21.78
N GLU A 197 1.98 -2.71 -21.67
CA GLU A 197 3.05 -1.72 -21.48
C GLU A 197 3.25 -1.32 -20.00
N ARG A 198 2.39 -1.79 -19.09
CA ARG A 198 2.46 -1.48 -17.65
C ARG A 198 3.39 -2.47 -16.97
N HIS A 199 4.39 -1.96 -16.25
CA HIS A 199 5.35 -2.78 -15.50
C HIS A 199 5.08 -2.62 -14.01
N TYR A 200 4.63 -3.69 -13.37
CA TYR A 200 4.32 -3.76 -11.95
C TYR A 200 5.54 -4.27 -11.19
N VAL A 201 5.91 -3.56 -10.13
CA VAL A 201 6.94 -4.03 -9.18
C VAL A 201 6.23 -4.57 -7.96
N PHE A 202 6.55 -5.81 -7.60
CA PHE A 202 6.01 -6.48 -6.43
C PHE A 202 7.07 -6.52 -5.32
N PHE A 203 6.67 -6.17 -4.10
CA PHE A 203 7.54 -6.12 -2.93
C PHE A 203 7.01 -6.97 -1.79
#